data_AF-C0BC22-F1
#
_entry.id   AF-C0BC22-F1
#
_cell.length_a   1.000
_cell.length_b   1.000
_cell.length_c   1.000
_cell.angle_alpha   90.00
_cell.angle_beta   90.00
_cell.angle_gamma   90.00
#
_symmetry.space_group_name_H-M   'P 1'
#
loop_
_entity.id
_entity.type
_entity.pdbx_description
1 polymer ?
#
loop_
_entity_poly.entity_id
_entity_poly.type
_entity_poly.pdbx_seq_one_letter_code
_entity_poly.pdbx_strand_id
1 'polypeptide(L)'
;MTQQYSSGIIQLVQNIEQNKRKELSQMTFNYDKLKGKIVEFFGSQYRFAEAMGMSERTLSLKLNGNVPWKQTDICKAVKLLHLDDSDIAEYFFTTKVQNI
;
A
#
# COMPACT_ATOMS: atom_id res chain seq x y z
N MET A 1 22.45 -38.63 -17.67
CA MET A 1 23.36 -37.70 -16.96
C MET A 1 22.83 -36.26 -16.86
N THR A 2 21.61 -35.92 -17.28
CA THR A 2 21.11 -34.53 -17.33
C THR A 2 20.06 -34.15 -16.27
N GLN A 3 19.58 -35.07 -15.43
CA GLN A 3 18.47 -34.77 -14.51
C GLN A 3 18.87 -34.05 -13.21
N GLN A 4 20.15 -34.10 -12.79
CA GLN A 4 20.56 -33.53 -11.50
C GLN A 4 20.84 -32.02 -11.55
N TYR A 5 21.35 -31.50 -12.68
CA TYR A 5 21.62 -30.07 -12.86
C TYR A 5 20.35 -29.21 -13.01
N SER A 6 19.26 -29.81 -13.50
CA SER A 6 17.97 -29.13 -13.67
C SER A 6 17.37 -28.69 -12.33
N SER A 7 17.50 -29.53 -11.28
CA SER A 7 16.94 -29.25 -9.94
C SER A 7 17.60 -28.04 -9.25
N GLY A 8 18.93 -27.91 -9.34
CA GLY A 8 19.66 -26.82 -8.69
C GLY A 8 19.38 -25.44 -9.30
N ILE A 9 19.28 -25.36 -10.62
CA ILE A 9 18.93 -24.11 -11.32
C ILE A 9 17.48 -23.71 -11.04
N ILE A 10 16.55 -24.67 -11.04
CA ILE A 10 15.13 -24.40 -10.71
C ILE A 10 15.00 -23.86 -9.28
N GLN A 11 15.70 -24.47 -8.31
CA GLN A 11 15.69 -24.00 -6.92
C GLN A 11 16.29 -22.59 -6.79
N LEU A 12 17.38 -22.30 -7.51
CA LEU A 12 18.00 -20.98 -7.50
C LEU A 12 17.07 -19.91 -8.08
N VAL A 13 16.42 -20.18 -9.22
CA VAL A 13 15.45 -19.25 -9.84
C VAL A 13 14.26 -19.03 -8.92
N GLN A 14 13.70 -20.08 -8.32
CA GLN A 14 12.62 -19.94 -7.34
C GLN A 14 13.02 -19.06 -6.15
N ASN A 15 14.23 -19.24 -5.61
CA ASN A 15 14.71 -18.44 -4.49
C ASN A 15 14.92 -16.96 -4.89
N ILE A 16 15.43 -16.68 -6.08
CA ILE A 16 15.57 -15.31 -6.61
C ILE A 16 14.19 -14.64 -6.73
N GLU A 17 13.22 -15.36 -7.29
CA GLU A 17 11.84 -14.87 -7.43
C GLU A 17 11.16 -14.60 -6.08
N GLN A 18 11.37 -15.46 -5.07
CA GLN A 18 10.84 -15.25 -3.72
C GLN A 18 11.53 -14.08 -2.99
N ASN A 19 12.84 -13.94 -3.15
CA ASN A 19 13.59 -12.82 -2.55
C ASN A 19 13.18 -11.48 -3.16
N LYS A 20 13.00 -11.41 -4.49
CA LYS A 20 12.52 -10.20 -5.17
C LYS A 20 11.10 -9.80 -4.72
N ARG A 21 10.22 -10.78 -4.51
CA ARG A 21 8.88 -10.55 -3.93
C ARG A 21 8.96 -10.03 -2.49
N LYS A 22 9.92 -10.53 -1.70
CA LYS A 22 10.15 -10.09 -0.32
C LYS A 22 10.69 -8.65 -0.25
N GLU A 23 11.59 -8.25 -1.14
CA GLU A 23 12.05 -6.86 -1.23
C GLU A 23 10.90 -5.90 -1.60
N LEU A 24 10.03 -6.29 -2.55
CA LEU A 24 8.81 -5.53 -2.88
C LEU A 24 7.82 -5.44 -1.71
N SER A 25 7.80 -6.41 -0.78
CA SER A 25 6.92 -6.38 0.40
C SER A 25 7.44 -5.50 1.54
N GLN A 26 8.69 -5.02 1.48
CA GLN A 26 9.30 -4.22 2.55
C GLN A 26 9.10 -2.70 2.39
N MET A 27 8.54 -2.25 1.26
CA MET A 27 8.25 -0.84 1.06
C MET A 27 7.00 -0.46 1.84
N THR A 28 7.21 0.18 2.99
CA THR A 28 6.13 0.69 3.83
C THR A 28 5.92 2.18 3.55
N PHE A 29 4.66 2.56 3.38
CA PHE A 29 4.27 3.95 3.13
C PHE A 29 3.77 4.60 4.41
N ASN A 30 4.02 5.90 4.54
CA ASN A 30 3.51 6.75 5.60
C ASN A 30 2.19 7.37 5.16
N TYR A 31 1.12 7.06 5.90
CA TYR A 31 -0.23 7.58 5.66
C TYR A 31 -0.69 8.56 6.74
N ASP A 32 0.20 9.11 7.57
CA ASP A 32 -0.19 9.98 8.69
C ASP A 32 -0.81 11.29 8.18
N LYS A 33 -0.28 11.86 7.09
CA LYS A 33 -0.90 13.01 6.40
C LYS A 33 -2.31 12.68 5.91
N LEU A 34 -2.48 11.51 5.30
CA LEU A 34 -3.78 11.04 4.81
C LEU A 34 -4.78 10.84 5.97
N LYS A 35 -4.34 10.25 7.08
CA LYS A 35 -5.16 10.10 8.30
C LYS A 35 -5.61 11.45 8.84
N GLY A 36 -4.71 12.44 8.90
CA GLY A 36 -5.03 13.81 9.31
C GLY A 36 -6.12 14.42 8.42
N LYS A 37 -5.90 14.40 7.10
CA LYS A 37 -6.85 14.95 6.12
C LYS A 37 -8.23 14.28 6.18
N ILE A 38 -8.27 12.97 6.40
CA ILE A 38 -9.52 12.22 6.58
C ILE A 38 -10.30 12.76 7.78
N VAL A 39 -9.63 12.95 8.94
CA VAL A 39 -10.30 13.47 10.14
C VAL A 39 -10.72 14.92 9.96
N GLU A 40 -9.91 15.75 9.30
CA GLU A 40 -10.26 17.15 9.01
C GLU A 40 -11.52 17.26 8.13
N PHE A 41 -11.66 16.41 7.11
CA PHE A 41 -12.77 16.52 6.15
C PHE A 41 -14.01 15.71 6.55
N PHE A 42 -13.84 14.48 7.05
CA PHE A 42 -14.95 13.57 7.39
C PHE A 42 -15.29 13.56 8.89
N GLY A 43 -14.39 14.05 9.75
CA GLY A 43 -14.51 13.99 11.22
C GLY A 43 -14.10 12.65 11.82
N SER A 44 -14.14 11.54 11.06
CA SER A 44 -13.67 10.23 11.51
C SER A 44 -13.29 9.30 10.34
N GLN A 45 -12.45 8.31 10.63
CA GLN A 45 -12.10 7.27 9.65
C GLN A 45 -13.29 6.40 9.28
N TYR A 46 -14.22 6.15 10.22
CA TYR A 46 -15.44 5.39 9.98
C TYR A 46 -16.29 6.01 8.86
N ARG A 47 -16.58 7.33 8.94
CA ARG A 47 -17.38 8.04 7.92
C ARG A 47 -16.70 8.06 6.55
N PHE A 48 -15.38 8.14 6.53
CA PHE A 48 -14.62 8.01 5.29
C PHE A 48 -14.69 6.59 4.71
N ALA A 49 -14.66 5.54 5.55
CA ALA A 49 -14.81 4.16 5.08
C ALA A 49 -16.19 3.94 4.41
N GLU A 50 -17.25 4.49 5.01
CA GLU A 50 -18.60 4.47 4.43
C GLU A 50 -18.64 5.17 3.07
N ALA A 51 -18.08 6.38 2.96
CA ALA A 51 -18.01 7.12 1.69
C ALA A 51 -17.17 6.37 0.63
N MET A 52 -16.09 5.72 1.05
CA MET A 52 -15.27 4.85 0.22
C MET A 52 -15.98 3.57 -0.21
N GLY A 53 -17.06 3.16 0.48
CA GLY A 53 -17.79 1.92 0.20
C GLY A 53 -17.04 0.67 0.64
N MET A 54 -16.29 0.76 1.74
CA MET A 54 -15.53 -0.36 2.30
C MET A 54 -15.69 -0.45 3.82
N SER A 55 -15.37 -1.61 4.40
CA SER A 55 -15.41 -1.76 5.86
C SER A 55 -14.31 -0.92 6.54
N GLU A 56 -14.57 -0.48 7.77
CA GLU A 56 -13.57 0.20 8.61
C GLU A 56 -12.31 -0.65 8.79
N ARG A 57 -12.47 -1.98 8.90
CA ARG A 57 -11.34 -2.92 8.96
C ARG A 57 -10.48 -2.83 7.69
N THR A 58 -11.10 -2.81 6.51
CA THR A 58 -10.37 -2.68 5.23
C THR A 58 -9.61 -1.36 5.15
N LEU A 59 -10.25 -0.26 5.56
CA LEU A 59 -9.61 1.05 5.60
C LEU A 59 -8.43 1.07 6.58
N SER A 60 -8.58 0.52 7.78
CA SER A 60 -7.52 0.43 8.78
C SER A 60 -6.31 -0.36 8.28
N LEU A 61 -6.55 -1.51 7.62
CA LEU A 61 -5.47 -2.29 7.01
C LEU A 61 -4.73 -1.49 5.93
N LYS A 62 -5.44 -0.70 5.12
CA LYS A 62 -4.83 0.19 4.12
C LYS A 62 -4.01 1.31 4.75
N LEU A 63 -4.57 2.02 5.73
CA LEU A 63 -3.92 3.14 6.43
C LEU A 63 -2.73 2.71 7.31
N ASN A 64 -2.64 1.43 7.64
CA ASN A 64 -1.49 0.84 8.34
C ASN A 64 -0.47 0.20 7.39
N GLY A 65 -0.72 0.22 6.07
CA GLY A 65 0.18 -0.36 5.07
C GLY A 65 0.13 -1.89 4.97
N ASN A 66 -0.82 -2.54 5.65
CA ASN A 66 -0.99 -4.00 5.60
C ASN A 66 -1.69 -4.46 4.32
N VAL A 67 -2.47 -3.58 3.69
CA VAL A 67 -3.15 -3.84 2.41
C VAL A 67 -2.85 -2.69 1.44
N PRO A 68 -2.41 -2.96 0.21
CA PRO A 68 -2.12 -1.91 -0.74
C PRO A 68 -3.38 -1.13 -1.17
N TRP A 69 -3.18 0.13 -1.53
CA TRP A 69 -4.19 0.93 -2.20
C TRP A 69 -4.30 0.51 -3.67
N LYS A 70 -5.52 0.26 -4.16
CA LYS A 70 -5.75 0.10 -5.59
C LYS A 70 -5.80 1.48 -6.23
N GLN A 71 -5.42 1.60 -7.50
CA GLN A 71 -5.52 2.87 -8.23
C GLN A 71 -6.94 3.46 -8.17
N THR A 72 -7.97 2.62 -8.30
CA THR A 72 -9.38 3.02 -8.16
C THR A 72 -9.70 3.60 -6.78
N ASP A 73 -9.09 3.05 -5.73
CA ASP A 73 -9.27 3.52 -4.36
C ASP A 73 -8.60 4.90 -4.18
N ILE A 74 -7.39 5.07 -4.74
CA ILE A 74 -6.65 6.35 -4.70
C ILE A 74 -7.48 7.44 -5.39
N CYS A 75 -7.92 7.21 -6.63
CA CYS A 75 -8.71 8.19 -7.38
C CYS A 75 -10.02 8.55 -6.67
N LYS A 76 -10.66 7.59 -6.00
CA LYS A 76 -11.88 7.85 -5.23
C LYS A 76 -11.57 8.66 -3.97
N ALA A 77 -10.52 8.32 -3.24
CA ALA A 77 -10.10 9.01 -2.03
C ALA A 77 -9.73 10.48 -2.32
N VAL A 78 -8.97 10.75 -3.39
CA VAL A 78 -8.60 12.11 -3.83
C VAL A 78 -9.84 12.96 -4.08
N LYS A 79 -10.81 12.42 -4.83
CA LYS A 79 -12.09 13.10 -5.10
C LYS A 79 -12.88 13.37 -3.82
N LEU A 80 -12.96 12.39 -2.93
CA LEU A 80 -13.71 12.51 -1.67
C LEU A 80 -13.06 13.48 -0.67
N LEU A 81 -11.74 13.61 -0.69
CA LEU A 81 -10.96 14.48 0.20
C LEU A 81 -10.69 15.86 -0.42
N HIS A 82 -11.19 16.11 -1.64
CA HIS A 82 -10.95 17.33 -2.41
C HIS A 82 -9.46 17.69 -2.49
N LEU A 83 -8.65 16.69 -2.83
CA LEU A 83 -7.22 16.83 -3.08
C LEU A 83 -6.95 17.07 -4.57
N ASP A 84 -5.85 17.76 -4.86
CA ASP A 84 -5.37 17.91 -6.24
C ASP A 84 -4.55 16.67 -6.65
N ASP A 85 -4.50 16.40 -7.96
CA ASP A 85 -3.74 15.27 -8.50
C ASP A 85 -2.23 15.39 -8.18
N SER A 86 -1.73 16.62 -8.00
CA SER A 86 -0.36 16.89 -7.54
C SER A 86 -0.06 16.35 -6.15
N ASP A 87 -1.07 16.24 -5.29
CA ASP A 87 -0.90 15.86 -3.89
C ASP A 87 -0.84 14.34 -3.72
N ILE A 88 -1.22 13.57 -4.75
CA ILE A 88 -1.28 12.10 -4.70
C ILE A 88 0.06 11.51 -4.23
N ALA A 89 1.16 12.03 -4.76
CA ALA A 89 2.51 11.58 -4.38
C ALA A 89 2.75 11.72 -2.88
N GLU A 90 2.39 12.86 -2.31
CA GLU A 90 2.60 13.18 -0.90
C GLU A 90 1.72 12.32 0.02
N TYR A 91 0.46 12.09 -0.35
CA TYR A 91 -0.48 11.36 0.51
C TYR A 91 -0.38 9.84 0.43
N PHE A 92 -0.04 9.28 -0.73
CA PHE A 92 -0.10 7.83 -0.96
C PHE A 92 1.28 7.19 -1.19
N PHE A 93 2.30 7.97 -1.55
CA PHE A 93 3.60 7.45 -1.95
C PHE A 93 4.76 7.96 -1.09
N THR A 94 4.50 8.67 0.01
CA THR A 94 5.51 8.98 1.02
C THR A 94 5.99 7.69 1.68
N THR A 95 7.28 7.38 1.58
CA THR A 95 7.85 6.19 2.23
C THR A 95 8.12 6.43 3.71
N LYS A 96 8.00 5.38 4.53
CA LYS A 96 8.56 5.43 5.89
C LYS A 96 10.07 5.33 5.78
N VAL A 97 10.78 6.33 6.29
CA VAL A 97 12.23 6.26 6.45
C VAL A 97 12.49 5.22 7.55
N GLN A 98 13.02 4.06 7.18
CA GLN A 98 13.56 3.14 8.17
C GLN A 98 14.90 3.73 8.59
N ASN A 99 15.00 4.20 9.84
CA ASN A 99 16.30 4.43 10.43
C ASN A 99 16.99 3.06 10.52
N ILE A 100 18.01 2.88 9.68
CA ILE A 100 18.92 1.74 9.69
C ILE A 100 19.83 1.86 10.92
#